data_AF-A0AA85G5C3-F1
#
_entry.id   AF-A0AA85G5C3-F1
#
_cell.length_a   1.000
_cell.length_b   1.000
_cell.length_c   1.000
_cell.angle_alpha   90.00
_cell.angle_beta   90.00
_cell.angle_gamma   90.00
#
_symmetry.space_group_name_H-M   'P 1'
#
loop_
_entity.id
_entity.type
_entity.pdbx_description
1 polymer ?
#
loop_
_entity_poly.entity_id
_entity_poly.type
_entity_poly.pdbx_seq_one_letter_code
_entity_poly.pdbx_strand_id
1 'polypeptide(L)'
;MILLTTRFCGKASWPFCSAYTNGVLQSEPSFRRLYLRLDEARLTFNADAFEGMGYIFRHRLVDDNTDDLVNFFHHASGLNSFQKRRYLETRPQVLRGLVNLKDFRHCSLPNALRGLFTELPVPSTEPSASAFIHLLVSLFSERFTQCNPDLGITRDEIYLLCFSMIMLSVDLWSPSIKNKMSKREFIRNTRQVATTTSDEFLGNLYDNVYIVGHVVLIDCSGPPFRRSEVKAILVKNQPLPLPAF
;
A
#
# COMPACT_ATOMS: atom_id res chain seq x y z
N MET A 1 16.46 -18.16 36.69
CA MET A 1 15.28 -17.31 36.42
C MET A 1 15.60 -16.07 35.55
N ILE A 2 16.57 -16.14 34.63
CA ILE A 2 16.97 -15.04 33.71
C ILE A 2 16.83 -15.48 32.23
N LEU A 3 16.54 -16.76 31.96
CA LEU A 3 16.40 -17.33 30.62
C LEU A 3 14.98 -17.19 30.01
N LEU A 4 14.00 -16.73 30.78
CA LEU A 4 12.63 -16.54 30.30
C LEU A 4 12.36 -15.10 29.80
N THR A 5 13.16 -14.12 30.22
CA THR A 5 12.98 -12.71 29.82
C THR A 5 13.60 -12.38 28.46
N THR A 6 14.66 -13.07 28.03
CA THR A 6 15.24 -12.91 26.68
C THR A 6 14.45 -13.57 25.56
N ARG A 7 13.52 -14.49 25.88
CA ARG A 7 12.58 -15.07 24.91
C ARG A 7 11.55 -14.05 24.39
N PHE A 8 11.32 -12.95 25.12
CA PHE A 8 10.28 -11.98 24.77
C PHE A 8 10.77 -10.81 23.91
N CYS A 9 12.03 -10.39 24.01
CA CYS A 9 12.47 -9.16 23.34
C CYS A 9 12.77 -9.32 21.83
N GLY A 10 13.37 -10.45 21.42
CA GLY A 10 13.68 -10.70 20.00
C GLY A 10 12.44 -11.06 19.16
N LYS A 11 11.52 -11.84 19.73
CA LYS A 11 10.23 -12.19 19.11
C LYS A 11 9.26 -11.00 19.00
N ALA A 12 9.40 -9.98 19.85
CA ALA A 12 8.56 -8.79 19.78
C ALA A 12 8.88 -7.93 18.55
N SER A 13 10.15 -7.82 18.17
CA SER A 13 10.57 -7.05 16.99
C SER A 13 10.57 -7.87 15.69
N TRP A 14 10.80 -9.18 15.79
CA TRP A 14 10.85 -10.13 14.66
C TRP A 14 10.02 -11.38 14.95
N PRO A 15 8.67 -11.29 14.82
CA PRO A 15 7.76 -12.41 15.06
C PRO A 15 7.95 -13.54 14.05
N PHE A 16 8.37 -13.19 12.82
CA PHE A 16 8.60 -14.13 11.73
C PHE A 16 10.04 -14.05 11.21
N CYS A 17 10.71 -15.21 11.17
CA CYS A 17 12.04 -15.39 10.60
C CYS A 17 12.22 -16.88 10.29
N SER A 18 12.48 -17.25 9.03
CA SER A 18 12.66 -18.65 8.62
C SER A 18 13.89 -19.30 9.28
N ALA A 19 14.82 -18.51 9.83
CA ALA A 19 15.89 -19.02 10.69
C ALA A 19 15.38 -19.78 11.94
N TYR A 20 14.15 -19.52 12.39
CA TYR A 20 13.52 -20.26 13.50
C TYR A 20 13.19 -21.71 13.12
N THR A 21 12.95 -22.00 11.85
CA THR A 21 12.52 -23.32 11.34
C THR A 21 13.61 -24.02 10.54
N ASN A 22 14.54 -23.29 9.93
CA ASN A 22 15.52 -23.82 8.97
C ASN A 22 16.83 -24.31 9.61
N GLY A 23 16.82 -24.67 10.90
CA GLY A 23 17.98 -25.26 11.58
C GLY A 23 19.16 -24.31 11.86
N VAL A 24 19.04 -23.02 11.57
CA VAL A 24 20.08 -21.99 11.86
C VAL A 24 20.36 -21.89 13.37
N LEU A 25 19.31 -22.07 14.19
CA LEU A 25 19.44 -22.17 15.65
C LEU A 25 20.03 -23.50 16.16
N GLN A 26 20.08 -24.54 15.33
CA GLN A 26 20.71 -25.82 15.68
C GLN A 26 22.23 -25.80 15.46
N SER A 27 22.73 -24.87 14.64
CA SER A 27 24.15 -24.73 14.27
C SER A 27 24.89 -23.63 15.05
N GLU A 28 24.18 -22.64 15.63
CA GLU A 28 24.75 -21.67 16.59
C GLU A 28 23.78 -21.39 17.76
N PRO A 29 24.15 -21.64 19.03
CA PRO A 29 23.18 -21.76 20.12
C PRO A 29 22.78 -20.44 20.81
N SER A 30 23.25 -19.27 20.34
CA SER A 30 22.98 -18.00 21.06
C SER A 30 21.92 -17.14 20.36
N PHE A 31 20.76 -17.02 21.00
CA PHE A 31 19.69 -16.08 20.60
C PHE A 31 20.20 -14.64 20.45
N ARG A 32 21.22 -14.26 21.24
CA ARG A 32 21.88 -12.95 21.14
C ARG A 32 22.52 -12.73 19.76
N ARG A 33 23.20 -13.73 19.20
CA ARG A 33 23.86 -13.62 17.89
C ARG A 33 22.85 -13.55 16.75
N LEU A 34 21.76 -14.33 16.83
CA LEU A 34 20.65 -14.23 15.88
C LEU A 34 20.00 -12.84 15.91
N TYR A 35 19.74 -12.31 17.11
CA TYR A 35 19.19 -10.97 17.27
C TYR A 35 20.12 -9.91 16.65
N LEU A 36 21.43 -9.99 16.90
CA LEU A 36 22.41 -9.06 16.31
C LEU A 36 22.43 -9.14 14.78
N ARG A 37 22.32 -10.34 14.19
CA ARG A 37 22.22 -10.50 12.73
C ARG A 37 20.94 -9.92 12.17
N LEU A 38 19.80 -10.08 12.86
CA LEU A 38 18.52 -9.50 12.44
C LEU A 38 18.54 -7.97 12.55
N ASP A 39 19.17 -7.43 13.59
CA ASP A 39 19.34 -5.99 13.76
C ASP A 39 20.28 -5.41 12.69
N GLU A 40 21.40 -6.08 12.41
CA GLU A 40 22.30 -5.73 11.30
C GLU A 40 21.56 -5.78 9.96
N ALA A 41 20.82 -6.86 9.68
CA ALA A 41 19.99 -6.99 8.48
C ALA A 41 18.99 -5.84 8.33
N ARG A 42 18.36 -5.41 9.43
CA ARG A 42 17.45 -4.28 9.46
C ARG A 42 18.15 -2.97 9.12
N LEU A 43 19.30 -2.72 9.73
CA LEU A 43 20.09 -1.51 9.50
C LEU A 43 20.56 -1.44 8.05
N THR A 44 21.06 -2.56 7.50
CA THR A 44 21.45 -2.66 6.09
C THR A 44 20.25 -2.45 5.18
N PHE A 45 19.10 -3.06 5.46
CA PHE A 45 17.87 -2.85 4.67
C PHE A 45 17.40 -1.40 4.69
N ASN A 46 17.48 -0.75 5.85
CA ASN A 46 17.07 0.65 5.99
C ASN A 46 18.02 1.61 5.25
N ALA A 47 19.28 1.24 5.07
CA ALA A 47 20.23 1.97 4.23
C ALA A 47 19.97 1.71 2.73
N ASP A 48 19.91 0.43 2.32
CA ASP A 48 19.53 0.01 0.97
C ASP A 48 18.77 -1.32 1.00
N ALA A 49 17.56 -1.33 0.42
CA ALA A 49 16.68 -2.48 0.48
C ALA A 49 17.27 -3.74 -0.21
N PHE A 50 18.01 -3.57 -1.30
CA PHE A 50 18.55 -4.69 -2.09
C PHE A 50 19.77 -5.30 -1.40
N GLU A 51 20.65 -4.47 -0.85
CA GLU A 51 21.77 -4.95 -0.03
C GLU A 51 21.28 -5.66 1.23
N GLY A 52 20.27 -5.09 1.92
CA GLY A 52 19.67 -5.70 3.10
C GLY A 52 19.05 -7.06 2.82
N MET A 53 18.29 -7.19 1.73
CA MET A 53 17.73 -8.49 1.32
C MET A 53 18.84 -9.48 0.91
N GLY A 54 19.91 -9.00 0.26
CA GLY A 54 21.09 -9.81 -0.02
C GLY A 54 21.76 -10.36 1.24
N TYR A 55 21.87 -9.53 2.29
CA TYR A 55 22.36 -9.97 3.61
C TYR A 55 21.43 -11.02 4.22
N ILE A 56 20.12 -10.78 4.22
CA ILE A 56 19.10 -11.70 4.75
C ILE A 56 19.20 -13.09 4.12
N PHE A 57 19.31 -13.16 2.79
CA PHE A 57 19.42 -14.42 2.07
C PHE A 57 20.76 -15.11 2.30
N ARG A 58 21.88 -14.36 2.28
CA ARG A 58 23.22 -14.92 2.53
C ARG A 58 23.34 -15.57 3.89
N HIS A 59 22.72 -14.96 4.90
CA HIS A 59 22.71 -15.47 6.27
C HIS A 59 21.56 -16.43 6.57
N ARG A 60 20.76 -16.81 5.55
CA ARG A 60 19.61 -17.72 5.65
C ARG A 60 18.61 -17.30 6.74
N LEU A 61 18.40 -15.98 6.86
CA LEU A 61 17.47 -15.42 7.84
C LEU A 61 16.01 -15.57 7.37
N VAL A 62 15.78 -15.42 6.07
CA VAL A 62 14.50 -15.61 5.39
C VAL A 62 14.81 -16.29 4.06
N ASP A 63 13.95 -17.21 3.61
CA ASP A 63 14.12 -17.84 2.30
C ASP A 63 13.55 -16.96 1.18
N ASP A 64 14.12 -17.03 -0.03
CA ASP A 64 13.62 -16.30 -1.21
C ASP A 64 12.40 -17.02 -1.83
N ASN A 65 11.33 -17.14 -1.05
CA ASN A 65 10.03 -17.62 -1.50
C ASN A 65 8.94 -16.61 -1.16
N THR A 66 7.82 -16.64 -1.89
CA THR A 66 6.80 -15.59 -1.77
C THR A 66 6.16 -15.57 -0.37
N ASP A 67 5.87 -16.73 0.20
CA ASP A 67 5.17 -16.83 1.49
C ASP A 67 6.03 -16.32 2.64
N ASP A 68 7.31 -16.70 2.67
CA ASP A 68 8.25 -16.25 3.68
C ASP A 68 8.53 -14.75 3.58
N LEU A 69 8.66 -14.22 2.36
CA LEU A 69 8.82 -12.78 2.15
C LEU A 69 7.57 -12.01 2.59
N VAL A 70 6.37 -12.50 2.26
CA VAL A 70 5.11 -11.89 2.71
C VAL A 70 5.03 -11.87 4.24
N ASN A 71 5.30 -13.01 4.88
CA ASN A 71 5.28 -13.11 6.33
C ASN A 71 6.35 -12.24 6.99
N PHE A 72 7.56 -12.19 6.41
CA PHE A 72 8.64 -11.32 6.87
C PHE A 72 8.22 -9.86 6.82
N PHE A 73 7.80 -9.34 5.66
CA PHE A 73 7.41 -7.94 5.52
C PHE A 73 6.13 -7.56 6.26
N HIS A 74 5.26 -8.53 6.60
CA HIS A 74 4.07 -8.29 7.40
C HIS A 74 4.42 -8.08 8.88
N HIS A 75 5.33 -8.89 9.42
CA HIS A 75 5.65 -8.90 10.85
C HIS A 75 6.91 -8.09 11.21
N ALA A 76 7.78 -7.81 10.24
CA ALA A 76 9.01 -7.05 10.45
C ALA A 76 8.71 -5.62 10.91
N SER A 77 9.01 -5.35 12.17
CA SER A 77 8.84 -4.01 12.74
C SER A 77 10.05 -3.12 12.44
N GLY A 78 9.78 -1.85 12.14
CA GLY A 78 10.82 -0.82 12.05
C GLY A 78 11.73 -0.88 10.81
N LEU A 79 11.29 -1.57 9.76
CA LEU A 79 11.80 -1.38 8.40
C LEU A 79 11.40 0.00 7.89
N ASN A 80 12.30 0.65 7.15
CA ASN A 80 12.04 1.91 6.50
C ASN A 80 10.99 1.71 5.39
N SER A 81 9.87 2.44 5.46
CA SER A 81 8.74 2.28 4.54
C SER A 81 9.10 2.58 3.07
N PHE A 82 10.02 3.51 2.82
CA PHE A 82 10.49 3.82 1.46
C PHE A 82 11.31 2.67 0.88
N GLN A 83 12.25 2.10 1.66
CA GLN A 83 13.03 0.95 1.24
C GLN A 83 12.15 -0.30 1.06
N LYS A 84 11.18 -0.51 1.97
CA LYS A 84 10.15 -1.55 1.86
C LYS A 84 9.41 -1.46 0.53
N ARG A 85 8.86 -0.29 0.20
CA ARG A 85 8.20 -0.04 -1.09
C ARG A 85 9.13 -0.29 -2.27
N ARG A 86 10.34 0.28 -2.26
CA ARG A 86 11.32 0.16 -3.36
C ARG A 86 11.63 -1.29 -3.68
N TYR A 87 11.76 -2.15 -2.67
CA TYR A 87 11.92 -3.58 -2.89
C TYR A 87 10.65 -4.26 -3.42
N LEU A 88 9.49 -3.98 -2.81
CA LEU A 88 8.21 -4.58 -3.20
C LEU A 88 7.77 -4.21 -4.62
N GLU A 89 8.16 -3.05 -5.12
CA GLU A 89 7.96 -2.63 -6.51
C GLU A 89 8.58 -3.62 -7.51
N THR A 90 9.67 -4.29 -7.14
CA THR A 90 10.32 -5.33 -7.96
C THR A 90 9.71 -6.73 -7.80
N ARG A 91 8.86 -6.93 -6.78
CA ARG A 91 8.29 -8.24 -6.39
C ARG A 91 6.76 -8.12 -6.25
N PRO A 92 6.01 -7.99 -7.37
CA PRO A 92 4.56 -7.76 -7.33
C PRO A 92 3.76 -8.88 -6.67
N GLN A 93 4.26 -10.13 -6.70
CA GLN A 93 3.60 -11.27 -6.04
C GLN A 93 3.65 -11.14 -4.51
N VAL A 94 4.78 -10.68 -3.97
CA VAL A 94 4.94 -10.42 -2.53
C VAL A 94 4.06 -9.23 -2.11
N LEU A 95 4.01 -8.18 -2.93
CA LEU A 95 3.12 -7.04 -2.70
C LEU A 95 1.64 -7.48 -2.65
N ARG A 96 1.20 -8.30 -3.60
CA ARG A 96 -0.16 -8.87 -3.64
C ARG A 96 -0.46 -9.68 -2.37
N GLY A 97 0.46 -10.55 -1.95
CA GLY A 97 0.33 -11.31 -0.70
C GLY A 97 0.19 -10.40 0.52
N LEU A 98 1.01 -9.34 0.61
CA LEU A 98 0.94 -8.37 1.71
C LEU A 98 -0.40 -7.62 1.76
N VAL A 99 -0.92 -7.17 0.62
CA VAL A 99 -2.24 -6.53 0.56
C VAL A 99 -3.34 -7.51 0.95
N ASN A 100 -3.24 -8.77 0.52
CA ASN A 100 -4.22 -9.82 0.86
C ASN A 100 -4.25 -10.18 2.35
N LEU A 101 -3.19 -9.92 3.11
CA LEU A 101 -3.19 -10.10 4.56
C LEU A 101 -3.92 -8.98 5.31
N LYS A 102 -4.18 -7.84 4.67
CA LYS A 102 -4.85 -6.71 5.33
C LYS A 102 -6.33 -6.98 5.54
N ASP A 103 -6.83 -6.54 6.67
CA ASP A 103 -8.26 -6.54 6.98
C ASP A 103 -8.81 -5.12 6.86
N PHE A 104 -9.72 -4.91 5.91
CA PHE A 104 -10.37 -3.62 5.68
C PHE A 104 -11.82 -3.58 6.17
N ARG A 105 -12.27 -4.59 6.92
CA ARG A 105 -13.59 -4.58 7.55
C ARG A 105 -13.70 -3.43 8.53
N HIS A 106 -14.88 -2.81 8.59
CA HIS A 106 -15.19 -1.68 9.47
C HIS A 106 -14.35 -0.41 9.26
N CYS A 107 -13.45 -0.40 8.27
CA CYS A 107 -12.69 0.77 7.87
C CYS A 107 -13.41 1.48 6.73
N SER A 108 -13.51 2.82 6.83
CA SER A 108 -13.98 3.59 5.68
C SER A 108 -12.99 3.49 4.53
N LEU A 109 -13.51 3.46 3.30
CA LEU A 109 -12.70 3.40 2.07
C LEU A 109 -11.52 4.39 2.05
N PRO A 110 -11.70 5.71 2.35
CA PRO A 110 -10.60 6.66 2.32
C PRO A 110 -9.56 6.42 3.44
N ASN A 111 -9.99 5.96 4.62
CA ASN A 111 -9.07 5.68 5.72
C ASN A 111 -8.24 4.41 5.44
N ALA A 112 -8.88 3.36 4.91
CA ALA A 112 -8.20 2.14 4.48
C ALA A 112 -7.15 2.44 3.40
N LEU A 113 -7.50 3.27 2.41
CA LEU A 113 -6.59 3.69 1.35
C LEU A 113 -5.41 4.51 1.90
N ARG A 114 -5.66 5.47 2.80
CA ARG A 114 -4.60 6.24 3.47
C ARG A 114 -3.63 5.37 4.26
N GLY A 115 -4.16 4.41 5.02
CA GLY A 115 -3.34 3.47 5.78
C GLY A 115 -2.39 2.70 4.87
N LEU A 116 -2.88 2.26 3.70
CA LEU A 116 -2.05 1.55 2.72
C LEU A 116 -0.91 2.42 2.16
N PHE A 117 -1.20 3.68 1.80
CA PHE A 117 -0.18 4.61 1.30
C PHE A 117 0.76 5.14 2.38
N THR A 118 0.37 5.10 3.65
CA THR A 118 1.27 5.43 4.77
C THR A 118 2.30 4.33 4.97
N GLU A 119 1.92 3.07 4.78
CA GLU A 119 2.86 1.93 4.85
C GLU A 119 3.75 1.81 3.61
N LEU A 120 3.26 2.23 2.44
CA LEU A 120 3.95 2.17 1.16
C LEU A 120 3.97 3.57 0.51
N PRO A 121 4.77 4.52 1.04
CA PRO A 121 4.76 5.92 0.64
C PRO A 121 5.27 6.08 -0.79
N VAL A 122 4.55 6.81 -1.64
CA VAL A 122 4.94 6.98 -3.05
C VAL A 122 5.54 8.38 -3.26
N PRO A 123 6.84 8.49 -3.55
CA PRO A 123 7.48 9.78 -3.81
C PRO A 123 7.00 10.34 -5.14
N SER A 124 6.66 11.63 -5.17
CA SER A 124 6.14 12.30 -6.38
C SER A 124 7.18 12.47 -7.49
N THR A 125 8.46 12.46 -7.13
CA THR A 125 9.59 12.70 -8.01
C THR A 125 10.01 11.48 -8.82
N GLU A 126 9.53 10.28 -8.45
CA GLU A 126 9.92 9.04 -9.10
C GLU A 126 9.08 8.80 -10.37
N PRO A 127 9.70 8.51 -11.53
CA PRO A 127 8.98 8.27 -12.77
C PRO A 127 8.05 7.05 -12.71
N SER A 128 8.32 6.10 -11.82
CA SER A 128 7.50 4.90 -11.61
C SER A 128 6.33 5.11 -10.64
N ALA A 129 6.23 6.27 -9.99
CA ALA A 129 5.22 6.56 -8.97
C ALA A 129 3.79 6.31 -9.46
N SER A 130 3.47 6.78 -10.67
CA SER A 130 2.14 6.58 -11.26
C SER A 130 1.83 5.09 -11.45
N ALA A 131 2.75 4.33 -12.04
CA ALA A 131 2.57 2.89 -12.26
C ALA A 131 2.38 2.13 -10.94
N PHE A 132 3.15 2.50 -9.91
CA PHE A 132 3.03 1.90 -8.58
C PHE A 132 1.69 2.25 -7.90
N ILE A 133 1.21 3.50 -8.01
CA ILE A 133 -0.12 3.90 -7.52
C ILE A 133 -1.21 3.06 -8.21
N HIS A 134 -1.16 2.91 -9.54
CA HIS A 134 -2.10 2.08 -10.28
C HIS A 134 -2.11 0.61 -9.82
N LEU A 135 -0.92 0.02 -9.66
CA LEU A 135 -0.77 -1.34 -9.15
C LEU A 135 -1.36 -1.47 -7.75
N LEU A 136 -1.01 -0.57 -6.84
CA LEU A 136 -1.42 -0.63 -5.44
C LEU A 136 -2.93 -0.41 -5.27
N VAL A 137 -3.51 0.55 -5.99
CA VAL A 137 -4.96 0.79 -6.01
C VAL A 137 -5.71 -0.40 -6.61
N SER A 138 -5.16 -1.05 -7.64
CA SER A 138 -5.76 -2.27 -8.21
C SER A 138 -5.85 -3.40 -7.19
N LEU A 139 -4.73 -3.70 -6.51
CA LEU A 139 -4.67 -4.72 -5.46
C LEU A 139 -5.59 -4.36 -4.27
N PHE A 140 -5.58 -3.09 -3.87
CA PHE A 140 -6.45 -2.58 -2.81
C PHE A 140 -7.93 -2.76 -3.15
N SER A 141 -8.34 -2.43 -4.38
CA SER A 141 -9.74 -2.50 -4.79
C SER A 141 -10.27 -3.93 -4.79
N GLU A 142 -9.43 -4.89 -5.22
CA GLU A 142 -9.73 -6.32 -5.13
C GLU A 142 -9.92 -6.74 -3.66
N ARG A 143 -8.95 -6.40 -2.80
CA ARG A 143 -9.00 -6.78 -1.39
C ARG A 143 -10.12 -6.10 -0.60
N PHE A 144 -10.38 -4.82 -0.85
CA PHE A 144 -11.42 -4.06 -0.16
C PHE A 144 -12.81 -4.62 -0.47
N THR A 145 -13.06 -5.00 -1.72
CA THR A 145 -14.31 -5.64 -2.15
C THR A 145 -14.49 -7.01 -1.49
N GLN A 146 -13.41 -7.82 -1.41
CA GLN A 146 -13.45 -9.11 -0.71
C GLN A 146 -13.73 -8.97 0.80
N CYS A 147 -13.21 -7.91 1.43
CA CYS A 147 -13.45 -7.65 2.86
C CYS A 147 -14.85 -7.11 3.13
N ASN A 148 -15.49 -6.44 2.16
CA ASN A 148 -16.74 -5.72 2.34
C ASN A 148 -17.79 -6.12 1.27
N PRO A 149 -18.18 -7.40 1.18
CA PRO A 149 -19.15 -7.86 0.18
C PRO A 149 -20.53 -7.20 0.32
N ASP A 150 -20.90 -6.82 1.54
CA ASP A 150 -22.21 -6.23 1.86
C ASP A 150 -22.43 -4.84 1.27
N LEU A 151 -21.36 -4.16 0.82
CA LEU A 151 -21.47 -2.84 0.18
C LEU A 151 -22.10 -2.92 -1.21
N GLY A 152 -22.06 -4.08 -1.87
CA GLY A 152 -22.59 -4.25 -3.24
C GLY A 152 -21.85 -3.43 -4.32
N ILE A 153 -20.72 -2.80 -3.97
CA ILE A 153 -19.89 -2.02 -4.88
C ILE A 153 -18.90 -2.95 -5.57
N THR A 154 -18.78 -2.83 -6.90
CA THR A 154 -17.86 -3.67 -7.66
C THR A 154 -16.40 -3.26 -7.47
N ARG A 155 -15.46 -4.18 -7.73
CA ARG A 155 -14.01 -3.89 -7.73
C ARG A 155 -13.67 -2.67 -8.59
N ASP A 156 -14.28 -2.57 -9.76
CA ASP A 156 -13.99 -1.51 -10.74
C ASP A 156 -14.50 -0.15 -10.25
N GLU A 157 -15.66 -0.13 -9.60
CA GLU A 157 -16.17 1.09 -8.95
C GLU A 157 -15.29 1.50 -7.77
N ILE A 158 -14.85 0.57 -6.92
CA ILE A 158 -13.89 0.89 -5.84
C ILE A 158 -12.59 1.48 -6.42
N TYR A 159 -12.07 0.92 -7.50
CA TYR A 159 -10.89 1.44 -8.19
C TYR A 159 -11.10 2.89 -8.67
N LEU A 160 -12.23 3.17 -9.32
CA LEU A 160 -12.57 4.51 -9.81
C LEU A 160 -12.83 5.51 -8.67
N LEU A 161 -13.45 5.05 -7.57
CA LEU A 161 -13.65 5.83 -6.35
C LEU A 161 -12.30 6.20 -5.71
N CYS A 162 -11.35 5.26 -5.66
CA CYS A 162 -10.00 5.54 -5.17
C CYS A 162 -9.33 6.67 -5.95
N PHE A 163 -9.33 6.61 -7.29
CA PHE A 163 -8.79 7.69 -8.12
C PHE A 163 -9.55 9.01 -7.97
N SER A 164 -10.87 8.96 -7.82
CA SER A 164 -11.68 10.15 -7.56
C SER A 164 -11.25 10.84 -6.25
N MET A 165 -11.02 10.08 -5.18
CA MET A 165 -10.56 10.61 -3.89
C MET A 165 -9.12 11.12 -3.96
N ILE A 166 -8.22 10.45 -4.68
CA ILE A 166 -6.84 10.91 -4.88
C ILE A 166 -6.86 12.26 -5.60
N MET A 167 -7.62 12.39 -6.69
CA MET A 167 -7.76 13.63 -7.45
C MET A 167 -8.39 14.74 -6.61
N LEU A 168 -9.42 14.42 -5.83
CA LEU A 168 -10.03 15.37 -4.89
C LEU A 168 -9.00 15.87 -3.87
N SER A 169 -8.15 14.98 -3.34
CA SER A 169 -7.13 15.39 -2.37
C SER A 169 -6.09 16.33 -2.96
N VAL A 170 -5.68 16.12 -4.22
CA VAL A 170 -4.80 17.04 -4.93
C VAL A 170 -5.51 18.37 -5.19
N ASP A 171 -6.79 18.32 -5.59
CA ASP A 171 -7.59 19.50 -5.86
C ASP A 171 -7.72 20.41 -4.63
N LEU A 172 -8.14 19.85 -3.49
CA LEU A 172 -8.37 20.58 -2.25
C LEU A 172 -7.11 21.24 -1.68
N TRP A 173 -5.97 20.55 -1.76
CA TRP A 173 -4.75 20.99 -1.05
C TRP A 173 -3.69 21.65 -1.95
N SER A 174 -3.82 21.59 -3.28
CA SER A 174 -2.86 22.27 -4.17
C SER A 174 -3.05 23.80 -4.14
N PRO A 175 -2.04 24.62 -3.80
CA PRO A 175 -2.16 26.08 -3.79
C PRO A 175 -2.41 26.67 -5.19
N SER A 176 -2.05 25.93 -6.24
CA SER A 176 -2.25 26.33 -7.65
C SER A 176 -3.71 26.35 -8.07
N ILE A 177 -4.59 25.65 -7.34
CA ILE A 177 -6.01 25.53 -7.68
C ILE A 177 -6.79 26.52 -6.82
N LYS A 178 -7.25 27.60 -7.44
CA LYS A 178 -8.05 28.66 -6.77
C LYS A 178 -9.48 28.22 -6.50
N ASN A 179 -10.12 27.60 -7.49
CA ASN A 179 -11.50 27.14 -7.41
C ASN A 179 -11.51 25.65 -7.07
N LYS A 180 -11.74 25.34 -5.79
CA LYS A 180 -11.79 23.98 -5.27
C LYS A 180 -13.10 23.30 -5.66
N MET A 181 -13.04 22.01 -5.93
CA MET A 181 -14.21 21.18 -6.20
C MET A 181 -15.12 21.16 -4.98
N SER A 182 -16.37 21.58 -5.16
CA SER A 182 -17.40 21.47 -4.13
C SER A 182 -17.89 20.03 -3.96
N LYS A 183 -18.48 19.73 -2.80
CA LYS A 183 -19.12 18.43 -2.53
C LYS A 183 -20.12 18.02 -3.61
N ARG A 184 -20.96 18.97 -4.05
CA ARG A 184 -21.95 18.75 -5.11
C ARG A 184 -21.30 18.41 -6.45
N GLU A 185 -20.23 19.10 -6.81
CA GLU A 185 -19.48 18.80 -8.04
C GLU A 185 -18.80 17.44 -7.97
N PHE A 186 -18.21 17.08 -6.82
CA PHE A 186 -17.62 15.76 -6.61
C PHE A 186 -18.64 14.65 -6.80
N ILE A 187 -19.79 14.72 -6.11
CA ILE A 187 -20.88 13.74 -6.24
C ILE A 187 -21.30 13.60 -7.71
N ARG A 188 -21.53 14.73 -8.40
CA ARG A 188 -21.93 14.73 -9.81
C ARG A 188 -20.88 14.08 -10.72
N ASN A 189 -19.60 14.38 -10.53
CA ASN A 189 -18.51 13.86 -11.35
C ASN A 189 -18.31 12.36 -11.11
N THR A 190 -18.39 11.92 -9.85
CA THR A 190 -18.15 10.53 -9.47
C THR A 190 -19.33 9.61 -9.79
N ARG A 191 -20.57 10.12 -9.84
CA ARG A 191 -21.76 9.35 -10.26
C ARG A 191 -21.64 8.74 -11.66
N GLN A 192 -20.86 9.38 -12.54
CA GLN A 192 -20.63 8.90 -13.90
C GLN A 192 -19.79 7.61 -13.96
N VAL A 193 -19.03 7.33 -12.89
CA VAL A 193 -18.08 6.20 -12.82
C VAL A 193 -18.43 5.18 -11.73
N ALA A 194 -19.21 5.57 -10.71
CA ALA A 194 -19.73 4.71 -9.66
C ALA A 194 -21.25 4.83 -9.59
N THR A 195 -21.96 3.88 -10.20
CA THR A 195 -23.42 3.94 -10.42
C THR A 195 -24.19 3.29 -9.28
N THR A 196 -23.61 2.26 -8.64
CA THR A 196 -24.20 1.51 -7.52
C THR A 196 -24.17 2.28 -6.20
N THR A 197 -23.39 3.35 -6.14
CA THR A 197 -23.12 4.11 -4.92
C THR A 197 -24.14 5.22 -4.68
N SER A 198 -24.56 5.42 -3.43
CA SER A 198 -25.50 6.50 -3.05
C SER A 198 -24.81 7.87 -2.96
N ASP A 199 -25.58 8.95 -3.17
CA ASP A 199 -25.06 10.31 -3.04
C ASP A 199 -24.58 10.62 -1.61
N GLU A 200 -25.23 10.01 -0.62
CA GLU A 200 -24.82 10.10 0.79
C GLU A 200 -23.43 9.46 0.99
N PHE A 201 -23.19 8.27 0.43
CA PHE A 201 -21.89 7.63 0.52
C PHE A 201 -20.81 8.46 -0.17
N LEU A 202 -21.06 8.96 -1.39
CA LEU A 202 -20.12 9.86 -2.09
C LEU A 202 -19.88 11.15 -1.31
N GLY A 203 -20.91 11.68 -0.67
CA GLY A 203 -20.81 12.83 0.22
C GLY A 203 -19.91 12.55 1.42
N ASN A 204 -20.04 11.38 2.04
CA ASN A 204 -19.21 10.96 3.16
C ASN A 204 -17.73 10.77 2.75
N LEU A 205 -17.47 10.29 1.53
CA LEU A 205 -16.11 10.25 0.98
C LEU A 205 -15.51 11.65 0.87
N TYR A 206 -16.26 12.60 0.31
CA TYR A 206 -15.81 13.99 0.18
C TYR A 206 -15.49 14.60 1.54
N ASP A 207 -16.42 14.50 2.50
CA ASP A 207 -16.24 15.08 3.84
C ASP A 207 -15.02 14.49 4.53
N ASN A 208 -14.80 13.18 4.39
CA ASN A 208 -13.62 12.53 4.96
C ASN A 208 -12.31 13.04 4.33
N VAL A 209 -12.24 13.21 3.00
CA VAL A 209 -11.04 13.78 2.34
C VAL A 209 -10.84 15.25 2.72
N TYR A 210 -11.92 16.01 2.85
CA TYR A 210 -11.87 17.42 3.25
C TYR A 210 -11.38 17.60 4.68
N ILE A 211 -11.88 16.81 5.63
CA ILE A 211 -11.56 16.92 7.06
C ILE A 211 -10.20 16.34 7.40
N VAL A 212 -9.90 15.12 6.93
CA VAL A 212 -8.68 14.39 7.30
C VAL A 212 -7.48 14.82 6.44
N GLY A 213 -7.74 15.23 5.21
CA GLY A 213 -6.71 15.66 4.27
C GLY A 213 -6.25 14.58 3.30
N HIS A 214 -4.99 14.70 2.87
CA HIS A 214 -4.41 13.94 1.76
C HIS A 214 -4.65 12.42 1.85
N VAL A 215 -5.00 11.83 0.71
CA VAL A 215 -5.18 10.38 0.57
C VAL A 215 -3.86 9.70 0.19
N VAL A 216 -3.08 10.35 -0.67
CA VAL A 216 -1.70 9.98 -1.02
C VAL A 216 -0.81 11.19 -0.74
N LEU A 217 0.24 11.00 0.03
CA LEU A 217 1.28 12.01 0.26
C LEU A 217 2.22 12.01 -0.94
N ILE A 218 1.81 12.70 -2.00
CA ILE A 218 2.64 13.03 -3.15
C ILE A 218 3.31 14.34 -2.76
N ASP A 219 4.62 14.36 -2.46
CA ASP A 219 5.33 15.61 -2.14
C ASP A 219 5.02 16.66 -3.21
N CYS A 220 4.28 17.70 -2.84
CA CYS A 220 3.68 18.68 -3.75
C CYS A 220 4.68 19.75 -4.20
N SER A 221 5.87 19.35 -4.66
CA SER A 221 6.85 20.23 -5.30
C SER A 221 7.06 19.83 -6.77
N GLY A 222 6.00 19.96 -7.57
CA GLY A 222 6.06 19.74 -9.02
C GLY A 222 4.78 20.22 -9.71
N PRO A 223 4.86 20.68 -10.97
CA PRO A 223 3.69 21.16 -11.69
C PRO A 223 2.67 20.01 -11.88
N PRO A 224 1.37 20.31 -11.78
CA PRO A 224 0.32 19.30 -11.68
C PRO A 224 0.26 18.41 -12.92
N PHE A 225 0.10 17.10 -12.69
CA PHE A 225 -0.33 16.13 -13.72
C PHE A 225 -1.46 16.75 -14.53
N ARG A 226 -1.22 16.95 -15.83
CA ARG A 226 -2.16 17.68 -16.67
C ARG A 226 -3.43 16.84 -16.78
N ARG A 227 -4.59 17.50 -16.68
CA ARG A 227 -5.94 16.91 -16.93
C ARG A 227 -6.01 15.99 -18.16
N SER A 228 -5.14 16.17 -19.14
CA SER A 228 -5.00 15.34 -20.33
C SER A 228 -4.54 13.90 -20.06
N GLU A 229 -3.69 13.65 -19.06
CA GLU A 229 -3.19 12.31 -18.73
C GLU A 229 -4.26 11.48 -18.01
N VAL A 230 -5.05 12.12 -17.15
CA VAL A 230 -6.20 11.50 -16.48
C VAL A 230 -7.30 11.13 -17.48
N LYS A 231 -7.55 11.99 -18.49
CA LYS A 231 -8.47 11.65 -19.59
C LYS A 231 -7.96 10.48 -20.42
N ALA A 232 -6.67 10.40 -20.70
CA ALA A 232 -6.10 9.30 -21.47
C ALA A 232 -6.24 7.93 -20.75
N ILE A 233 -6.14 7.92 -19.42
CA ILE A 233 -6.33 6.73 -18.59
C ILE A 233 -7.80 6.26 -18.59
N LEU A 234 -8.75 7.21 -18.56
CA LEU A 234 -10.18 6.90 -18.61
C LEU A 234 -10.64 6.45 -20.00
N VAL A 235 -10.06 7.01 -21.07
CA VAL A 235 -10.37 6.62 -22.45
C VAL A 235 -9.80 5.24 -22.80
N LYS A 236 -8.63 4.87 -22.26
CA LYS A 236 -8.02 3.54 -22.51
C LYS A 236 -8.76 2.36 -21.84
N ASN A 237 -9.65 2.62 -20.89
CA ASN A 237 -10.34 1.57 -20.12
C ASN A 237 -11.85 1.46 -20.43
N GLN A 238 -12.33 2.03 -21.54
CA GLN A 238 -13.65 1.66 -22.05
C GLN A 238 -13.61 0.21 -22.58
N PRO A 239 -14.58 -0.66 -22.23
CA PRO A 239 -14.71 -1.95 -22.89
C PRO A 239 -14.93 -1.72 -24.39
N LEU A 240 -14.15 -2.43 -25.22
CA LEU A 240 -14.29 -2.40 -26.68
C LEU A 240 -15.76 -2.59 -27.06
N PRO A 241 -16.32 -1.78 -27.97
CA PRO A 241 -17.68 -1.99 -28.42
C PRO A 241 -17.77 -3.37 -29.07
N LEU A 242 -18.74 -4.18 -28.61
CA LEU A 242 -19.05 -5.47 -29.22
C LEU A 242 -19.41 -5.23 -30.69
N PRO A 243 -18.88 -6.03 -31.63
CA PRO A 243 -19.21 -5.87 -33.04
C PRO A 243 -20.72 -6.03 -33.23
N ALA A 244 -21.33 -5.06 -33.92
CA ALA A 244 -22.68 -5.20 -34.43
C ALA A 244 -22.71 -6.37 -35.42
N PHE A 245 -23.75 -7.20 -35.31
CA PHE A 245 -24.02 -8.37 -36.16
C PHE A 245 -23.85 -8.09 -37.65
#